data_AF-A0A9E3W797-F1
#
_entry.id   AF-A0A9E3W797-F1
#
_cell.length_a   1.000
_cell.length_b   1.000
_cell.length_c   1.000
_cell.angle_alpha   90.00
_cell.angle_beta   90.00
_cell.angle_gamma   90.00
#
_symmetry.space_group_name_H-M   'P 1'
#
loop_
_entity.id
_entity.type
_entity.pdbx_description
1 polymer ?
#
loop_
_entity_poly.entity_id
_entity_poly.type
_entity_poly.pdbx_seq_one_letter_code
_entity_poly.pdbx_strand_id
1 'polypeptide(L)'
;MTQKPASPSSPARRRFIVGATLLLILFLALVIADTFRRYPQPWFYIFLIDLHFQLSRLGLVVAGAMVAAGAYIGIVRKGDVTPLFRSATYFIFGMMLLQALIGVVMYSQGGRPLQDVHLIYGMACVLVLPFFIFVETTARKRPAMGSYIWGFALLLGILLRSVMTGS
;
A
#
# COMPACT_ATOMS: atom_id res chain seq x y z
N MET A 1 -4.69 3.45 -36.68
CA MET A 1 -5.34 3.25 -35.36
C MET A 1 -5.63 4.61 -34.76
N THR A 2 -6.89 5.05 -34.77
CA THR A 2 -7.31 6.30 -34.10
C THR A 2 -7.40 6.05 -32.60
N GLN A 3 -6.54 6.70 -31.81
CA GLN A 3 -6.65 6.66 -30.36
C GLN A 3 -7.99 7.27 -29.95
N LYS A 4 -8.87 6.46 -29.36
CA LYS A 4 -10.09 6.94 -28.75
C LYS A 4 -9.68 7.87 -27.59
N PRO A 5 -10.19 9.11 -27.52
CA PRO A 5 -9.81 10.04 -26.45
C PRO A 5 -10.14 9.41 -25.10
N ALA A 6 -9.23 9.59 -24.13
CA ALA A 6 -9.40 9.06 -22.78
C ALA A 6 -10.72 9.60 -22.19
N SER A 7 -11.62 8.70 -21.78
CA SER A 7 -12.87 9.13 -21.16
C SER A 7 -12.56 9.83 -19.83
N PRO A 8 -13.27 10.93 -19.50
CA PRO A 8 -13.08 11.63 -18.24
C PRO A 8 -13.30 10.66 -17.07
N SER A 9 -12.47 10.79 -16.03
CA SER A 9 -12.58 9.93 -14.84
C SER A 9 -13.98 10.03 -14.25
N SER A 10 -14.59 8.88 -13.90
CA SER A 10 -15.93 8.89 -13.31
C SER A 10 -15.95 9.73 -12.03
N PRO A 11 -17.06 10.46 -11.75
CA PRO A 11 -17.18 11.26 -10.53
C PRO A 11 -16.89 10.46 -9.26
N ALA A 12 -17.29 9.18 -9.23
CA ALA A 12 -17.02 8.25 -8.13
C ALA A 12 -15.51 8.02 -7.91
N ARG A 13 -14.74 7.81 -8.98
CA ARG A 13 -13.28 7.62 -8.88
C ARG A 13 -12.59 8.87 -8.33
N ARG A 14 -12.99 10.06 -8.80
CA ARG A 14 -12.44 11.32 -8.31
C ARG A 14 -12.74 11.53 -6.83
N ARG A 15 -14.00 11.30 -6.41
CA ARG A 15 -14.40 11.38 -5.00
C ARG A 15 -13.61 10.42 -4.13
N PHE A 16 -13.37 9.19 -4.60
CA PHE A 16 -12.54 8.22 -3.89
C PHE A 16 -11.10 8.70 -3.72
N ILE A 17 -10.43 9.14 -4.79
CA ILE A 17 -9.04 9.58 -4.71
C ILE A 17 -8.93 10.75 -3.73
N VAL A 18 -9.80 11.75 -3.86
CA VAL A 18 -9.82 12.90 -2.93
C VAL A 18 -10.06 12.43 -1.50
N GLY A 19 -11.05 11.57 -1.27
CA GLY A 19 -11.36 11.03 0.05
C GLY A 19 -10.20 10.24 0.66
N ALA A 20 -9.58 9.34 -0.11
CA ALA A 20 -8.42 8.55 0.33
C ALA A 20 -7.21 9.43 0.63
N THR A 21 -6.94 10.44 -0.19
CA THR A 21 -5.88 11.43 0.06
C THR A 21 -6.15 12.24 1.32
N LEU A 22 -7.38 12.73 1.53
CA LEU A 22 -7.74 13.47 2.74
C LEU A 22 -7.63 12.61 4.00
N LEU A 23 -8.06 11.34 3.94
CA LEU A 23 -7.90 10.39 5.03
C LEU A 23 -6.42 10.11 5.35
N LEU A 24 -5.58 9.98 4.32
CA LEU A 24 -4.14 9.83 4.51
C LEU A 24 -3.52 11.09 5.13
N ILE A 25 -3.89 12.29 4.66
CA ILE A 25 -3.41 13.55 5.25
C ILE A 25 -3.82 13.65 6.71
N LEU A 26 -5.09 13.33 7.04
CA LEU A 26 -5.57 13.31 8.42
C LEU A 26 -4.79 12.30 9.25
N PHE A 27 -4.57 11.08 8.74
CA PHE A 27 -3.76 10.07 9.42
C PHE A 27 -2.34 10.56 9.68
N LEU A 28 -1.67 11.14 8.69
CA LEU A 28 -0.33 11.70 8.84
C LEU A 28 -0.30 12.84 9.87
N ALA A 29 -1.30 13.72 9.86
CA ALA A 29 -1.42 14.79 10.86
C ALA A 29 -1.59 14.24 12.28
N LEU A 30 -2.38 13.18 12.45
CA LEU A 30 -2.56 12.49 13.74
C LEU A 30 -1.27 11.81 14.20
N VAL A 31 -0.54 11.15 13.29
CA VAL A 31 0.78 10.56 13.59
C VAL A 31 1.74 11.65 14.04
N ILE A 32 1.87 12.74 13.29
CA ILE A 32 2.70 13.89 13.66
C ILE A 32 2.31 14.41 15.06
N ALA A 33 1.03 14.69 15.29
CA ALA A 33 0.57 15.21 16.58
C ALA A 33 0.89 14.25 17.74
N ASP A 34 0.70 12.94 17.56
CA ASP A 34 1.04 11.94 18.58
C ASP A 34 2.55 11.80 18.78
N THR A 35 3.37 11.85 17.72
CA THR A 35 4.84 11.86 17.84
C THR A 35 5.31 13.04 18.68
N PHE A 36 4.86 14.27 18.38
CA PHE A 36 5.26 15.48 19.12
C PHE A 36 4.71 15.50 20.55
N ARG A 37 3.55 14.86 20.80
CA ARG A 37 3.01 14.69 22.16
C ARG A 37 3.88 13.75 23.00
N ARG A 38 4.43 12.68 22.40
CA ARG A 38 5.29 11.70 23.08
C ARG A 38 6.74 12.18 23.20
N TYR A 39 7.21 12.94 22.21
CA TYR A 39 8.58 13.43 22.09
C TYR A 39 8.54 14.93 21.80
N PRO A 40 8.65 15.82 22.81
CA PRO A 40 8.51 17.27 22.62
C PRO A 40 9.54 17.90 21.66
N GLN A 41 10.69 17.24 21.48
CA GLN A 41 11.73 17.59 20.52
C GLN A 41 12.14 16.31 19.77
N PRO A 42 11.30 15.77 18.87
CA PRO A 42 11.64 14.55 18.17
C PRO A 42 12.75 14.88 17.18
N TRP A 43 13.89 14.23 17.34
CA TRP A 43 14.92 14.25 16.30
C TRP A 43 14.30 13.67 15.03
N PHE A 44 14.67 14.18 13.86
CA PHE A 44 14.07 13.77 12.57
C PHE A 44 14.02 12.24 12.43
N TYR A 45 15.05 11.53 12.89
CA TYR A 45 15.10 10.08 12.91
C TYR A 45 14.00 9.41 13.76
N ILE A 46 13.68 9.95 14.95
CA ILE A 46 12.59 9.43 15.81
C ILE A 46 11.24 9.61 15.12
N PHE A 47 11.04 10.75 14.46
CA PHE A 47 9.85 10.98 13.65
C PHE A 47 9.74 9.97 12.50
N LEU A 48 10.84 9.68 11.80
CA LEU A 48 10.84 8.67 10.74
C LEU A 48 10.54 7.26 11.26
N ILE A 49 11.05 6.87 12.44
CA ILE A 49 10.72 5.59 13.07
C ILE A 49 9.22 5.49 13.33
N ASP A 50 8.63 6.48 14.02
CA ASP A 50 7.20 6.43 14.35
C ASP A 50 6.34 6.47 13.09
N LEU A 51 6.68 7.32 12.13
CA LEU A 51 6.00 7.37 10.83
C LEU A 51 6.08 6.03 10.09
N HIS A 52 7.27 5.43 10.01
CA HIS A 52 7.47 4.12 9.40
C HIS A 52 6.64 3.06 10.11
N PHE A 53 6.65 3.04 11.44
CA PHE A 53 5.87 2.10 12.23
C PHE A 53 4.36 2.24 11.96
N GLN A 54 3.82 3.45 12.01
CA GLN A 54 2.38 3.67 11.81
C GLN A 54 1.94 3.38 10.36
N LEU A 55 2.75 3.77 9.36
CA LEU A 55 2.47 3.45 7.95
C LEU A 55 2.46 1.94 7.69
N SER A 56 3.35 1.18 8.32
CA SER A 56 3.37 -0.28 8.18
C SER A 56 2.06 -0.92 8.68
N ARG A 57 1.53 -0.45 9.82
CA ARG A 57 0.26 -0.93 10.41
C ARG A 57 -0.93 -0.55 9.55
N LEU A 58 -0.97 0.69 9.06
CA LEU A 58 -1.99 1.14 8.11
C LEU A 58 -1.97 0.26 6.85
N GLY A 59 -0.78 0.02 6.29
CA GLY A 59 -0.56 -0.86 5.14
C GLY A 59 -1.11 -2.27 5.38
N LEU A 60 -0.81 -2.86 6.55
CA LEU A 60 -1.28 -4.19 6.92
C LEU A 60 -2.82 -4.27 6.97
N VAL A 61 -3.47 -3.31 7.63
CA VAL A 61 -4.92 -3.23 7.73
C VAL A 61 -5.56 -3.06 6.36
N VAL A 62 -5.02 -2.14 5.55
CA VAL A 62 -5.54 -1.86 4.20
C VAL A 62 -5.33 -3.05 3.27
N ALA A 63 -4.20 -3.75 3.34
CA ALA A 63 -3.97 -4.97 2.56
C ALA A 63 -5.00 -6.05 2.92
N GLY A 64 -5.27 -6.26 4.22
CA GLY A 64 -6.32 -7.19 4.67
C GLY A 64 -7.71 -6.80 4.17
N ALA A 65 -8.05 -5.50 4.24
CA ALA A 65 -9.31 -4.98 3.70
C ALA A 65 -9.44 -5.21 2.18
N MET A 66 -8.34 -5.06 1.44
CA MET A 66 -8.32 -5.32 -0.01
C MET A 66 -8.44 -6.80 -0.36
N VAL A 67 -7.86 -7.71 0.44
CA VAL A 67 -8.11 -9.15 0.30
C VAL A 67 -9.60 -9.44 0.48
N ALA A 68 -10.20 -8.92 1.55
CA ALA A 68 -11.62 -9.13 1.83
C ALA A 68 -12.53 -8.56 0.73
N ALA A 69 -12.26 -7.32 0.29
CA ALA A 69 -13.00 -6.69 -0.80
C ALA A 69 -12.82 -7.43 -2.13
N GLY A 70 -11.60 -7.87 -2.44
CA GLY A 70 -11.29 -8.66 -3.64
C GLY A 70 -12.00 -9.99 -3.64
N ALA A 71 -11.97 -10.72 -2.52
CA ALA A 71 -12.68 -11.99 -2.34
C ALA A 71 -14.20 -11.80 -2.47
N TYR A 72 -14.77 -10.75 -1.86
CA TYR A 72 -16.19 -10.45 -2.00
C TYR A 72 -16.59 -10.16 -3.46
N ILE A 73 -15.82 -9.33 -4.17
CA ILE A 73 -16.11 -9.00 -5.57
C ILE A 73 -15.92 -10.23 -6.48
N GLY A 74 -14.78 -10.92 -6.37
CA GLY A 74 -14.40 -12.00 -7.28
C GLY A 74 -15.07 -13.35 -6.99
N ILE A 75 -15.22 -13.72 -5.71
CA ILE A 75 -15.71 -15.04 -5.31
C ILE A 75 -17.21 -15.02 -5.02
N VAL A 76 -17.68 -14.05 -4.23
CA VAL A 76 -19.10 -13.97 -3.80
C VAL A 76 -19.95 -13.38 -4.93
N ARG A 77 -19.54 -12.22 -5.45
CA ARG A 77 -20.27 -11.53 -6.52
C ARG A 77 -19.95 -12.02 -7.93
N LYS A 78 -18.96 -12.91 -8.10
CA LYS A 78 -18.46 -13.39 -9.41
C LYS A 78 -18.11 -12.25 -10.39
N GLY A 79 -17.72 -11.10 -9.86
CA GLY A 79 -17.36 -9.91 -10.62
C GLY A 79 -15.87 -9.87 -10.98
N ASP A 80 -15.50 -8.81 -11.67
CA ASP A 80 -14.11 -8.55 -12.04
C ASP A 80 -13.59 -7.23 -11.43
N VAL A 81 -12.31 -6.93 -11.66
CA VAL A 81 -11.62 -5.74 -11.16
C VAL A 81 -12.36 -4.47 -11.55
N THR A 82 -12.84 -3.74 -10.55
CA THR A 82 -13.53 -2.46 -10.76
C THR A 82 -12.54 -1.31 -10.91
N PRO A 83 -12.92 -0.20 -11.59
CA PRO A 83 -12.06 1.00 -11.66
C PRO A 83 -11.69 1.56 -10.28
N LEU A 84 -12.58 1.41 -9.30
CA LEU A 84 -12.36 1.84 -7.93
C LEU A 84 -11.31 0.97 -7.24
N PHE A 85 -11.46 -0.36 -7.34
CA PHE A 85 -10.49 -1.32 -6.79
C PHE A 85 -9.10 -1.09 -7.38
N ARG A 86 -9.00 -0.89 -8.70
CA ARG A 86 -7.72 -0.57 -9.35
C ARG A 86 -7.12 0.75 -8.85
N SER A 87 -7.95 1.77 -8.63
CA SER A 87 -7.48 3.04 -8.07
C SER A 87 -6.95 2.88 -6.64
N ALA A 88 -7.62 2.07 -5.82
CA ALA A 88 -7.13 1.71 -4.49
C ALA A 88 -5.79 0.96 -4.57
N THR A 89 -5.63 0.02 -5.50
CA THR A 89 -4.35 -0.68 -5.69
C THR A 89 -3.20 0.27 -6.00
N TYR A 90 -3.39 1.24 -6.90
CA TYR A 90 -2.34 2.22 -7.20
C TYR A 90 -2.02 3.12 -6.01
N PHE A 91 -3.04 3.50 -5.24
CA PHE A 91 -2.84 4.26 -4.01
C PHE A 91 -2.00 3.49 -2.99
N ILE A 92 -2.31 2.21 -2.77
CA ILE A 92 -1.57 1.33 -1.84
C ILE A 92 -0.15 1.10 -2.33
N PHE A 93 0.06 0.88 -3.63
CA PHE A 93 1.40 0.79 -4.21
C PHE A 93 2.22 2.05 -3.91
N GLY A 94 1.65 3.25 -4.10
CA GLY A 94 2.32 4.50 -3.75
C GLY A 94 2.68 4.59 -2.27
N MET A 95 1.80 4.12 -1.38
CA MET A 95 2.06 4.03 0.05
C MET A 95 3.20 3.07 0.39
N MET A 96 3.25 1.88 -0.23
CA MET A 96 4.33 0.91 -0.02
C MET A 96 5.67 1.43 -0.54
N LEU A 97 5.65 2.16 -1.66
CA LEU A 97 6.83 2.82 -2.20
C LEU A 97 7.35 3.91 -1.24
N LEU A 98 6.46 4.79 -0.76
CA LEU A 98 6.82 5.80 0.24
C LEU A 98 7.42 5.15 1.49
N GLN A 99 6.84 4.05 1.96
CA GLN A 99 7.32 3.32 3.12
C GLN A 99 8.73 2.75 2.93
N ALA A 100 8.99 2.14 1.77
CA ALA A 100 10.32 1.64 1.43
C ALA A 100 11.35 2.78 1.36
N LEU A 101 10.97 3.94 0.80
CA LEU A 101 11.84 5.12 0.75
C LEU A 101 12.17 5.64 2.15
N ILE A 102 11.21 5.71 3.07
CA ILE A 102 11.46 6.07 4.47
C ILE A 102 12.47 5.09 5.10
N GLY A 103 12.29 3.78 4.87
CA GLY A 103 13.22 2.76 5.35
C GLY A 103 14.64 2.95 4.80
N VAL A 104 14.79 3.28 3.52
CA VAL A 104 16.09 3.59 2.90
C VAL A 104 16.73 4.83 3.53
N VAL A 105 15.96 5.89 3.78
CA VAL A 105 16.46 7.10 4.46
C VAL A 105 16.95 6.75 5.87
N MET A 106 16.17 6.01 6.65
CA MET A 106 16.57 5.56 7.98
C MET A 106 17.84 4.70 7.95
N TYR A 107 17.94 3.78 6.98
CA TYR A 107 19.10 2.93 6.79
C TYR A 107 20.36 3.74 6.46
N SER A 108 20.23 4.78 5.62
CA SER A 108 21.33 5.70 5.28
C SER A 108 21.81 6.54 6.47
N GLN A 109 20.96 6.74 7.47
CA GLN A 109 21.29 7.44 8.72
C GLN A 109 21.87 6.49 9.79
N GLY A 110 22.17 5.23 9.43
CA GLY A 110 22.72 4.22 10.32
C GLY A 110 21.67 3.38 11.04
N GLY A 111 20.37 3.62 10.82
CA GLY A 111 19.29 2.77 11.32
C GLY A 111 19.41 1.35 10.76
N ARG A 112 19.19 0.34 11.61
CA ARG A 112 19.23 -1.07 11.21
C ARG A 112 17.93 -1.73 11.64
N PRO A 113 17.33 -2.58 10.79
CA PRO A 113 16.21 -3.40 11.23
C PRO A 113 16.69 -4.44 12.23
N LEU A 114 15.77 -5.00 13.01
CA LEU A 114 16.07 -6.13 13.90
C LEU A 114 16.71 -7.31 13.16
N GLN A 115 16.28 -7.58 11.92
CA GLN A 115 16.83 -8.64 11.07
C GLN A 115 17.00 -8.15 9.64
N ASP A 116 18.13 -8.48 9.01
CA ASP A 116 18.45 -8.06 7.63
C ASP A 116 17.44 -8.50 6.58
N VAL A 117 16.71 -9.61 6.83
CA VAL A 117 15.62 -10.07 5.98
C VAL A 117 14.50 -9.04 5.82
N HIS A 118 14.39 -8.06 6.72
CA HIS A 118 13.47 -6.93 6.59
C HIS A 118 13.69 -6.14 5.29
N LEU A 119 14.96 -5.98 4.85
CA LEU A 119 15.27 -5.27 3.60
C LEU A 119 14.69 -6.01 2.38
N ILE A 120 14.76 -7.35 2.40
CA ILE A 120 14.18 -8.20 1.37
C ILE A 120 12.66 -8.06 1.35
N TYR A 121 12.02 -8.08 2.53
CA TYR A 121 10.58 -7.90 2.61
C TYR A 121 10.12 -6.48 2.20
N GLY A 122 10.92 -5.46 2.50
CA GLY A 122 10.68 -4.08 2.06
C GLY A 122 10.67 -3.96 0.54
N MET A 123 11.65 -4.57 -0.15
CA MET A 123 11.66 -4.64 -1.62
C MET A 123 10.47 -5.43 -2.16
N ALA A 124 10.14 -6.58 -1.53
CA ALA A 124 9.02 -7.41 -1.94
C ALA A 124 7.66 -6.68 -1.83
N CYS A 125 7.46 -5.84 -0.81
CA CYS A 125 6.25 -5.02 -0.65
C CYS A 125 6.03 -4.06 -1.83
N VAL A 126 7.12 -3.52 -2.40
CA VAL A 126 7.03 -2.60 -3.55
C VAL A 126 6.75 -3.37 -4.84
N LEU A 127 7.34 -4.55 -5.01
CA LEU A 127 7.29 -5.29 -6.28
C LEU A 127 6.02 -6.12 -6.46
N VAL A 128 5.36 -6.54 -5.37
CA VAL A 128 4.20 -7.44 -5.46
C VAL A 128 3.05 -6.85 -6.26
N LEU A 129 2.64 -5.61 -6.01
CA LEU A 129 1.48 -5.03 -6.71
C LEU A 129 1.75 -4.80 -8.21
N PRO A 130 2.89 -4.22 -8.63
CA PRO A 130 3.26 -4.12 -10.04
C PRO A 130 3.27 -5.47 -10.75
N PHE A 131 3.78 -6.52 -10.09
CA PHE A 131 3.77 -7.87 -10.66
C PHE A 131 2.34 -8.37 -10.93
N PHE A 132 1.41 -8.21 -9.99
CA PHE A 132 0.03 -8.66 -10.19
C PHE A 132 -0.78 -7.77 -11.15
N ILE A 133 -0.42 -6.49 -11.27
CA ILE A 133 -0.93 -5.60 -12.33
C ILE A 133 -0.43 -6.09 -13.69
N PHE A 134 0.85 -6.46 -13.81
CA PHE A 134 1.40 -7.04 -15.04
C PHE A 134 0.70 -8.35 -15.42
N VAL A 135 0.45 -9.23 -14.44
CA VAL A 135 -0.32 -10.47 -14.67
C VAL A 135 -1.74 -10.13 -15.15
N GLU A 136 -2.42 -9.13 -14.56
CA GLU A 136 -3.74 -8.70 -15.02
C GLU A 136 -3.73 -8.25 -16.49
N THR A 137 -2.76 -7.43 -16.89
CA THR A 137 -2.72 -6.83 -18.24
C THR A 137 -2.27 -7.81 -19.32
N THR A 138 -1.56 -8.88 -18.95
CA THR A 138 -1.07 -9.90 -19.88
C THR A 138 -1.96 -11.15 -19.93
N ALA A 139 -2.78 -11.40 -18.91
CA ALA A 139 -3.70 -12.53 -18.90
C ALA A 139 -4.79 -12.40 -19.96
N ARG A 140 -4.95 -13.43 -20.81
CA ARG A 140 -6.01 -13.49 -21.83
C ARG A 140 -7.36 -13.97 -21.28
N LYS A 141 -7.38 -14.58 -20.09
CA LYS A 141 -8.59 -15.13 -19.47
C LYS A 141 -9.13 -14.19 -18.39
N ARG A 142 -10.44 -13.96 -18.43
CA ARG A 142 -11.22 -13.27 -17.39
C ARG A 142 -11.94 -14.29 -16.50
N PRO A 143 -12.27 -13.95 -15.24
CA PRO A 143 -12.01 -12.67 -14.56
C PRO A 143 -10.56 -12.54 -14.06
N ALA A 144 -10.05 -11.31 -14.04
CA ALA A 144 -8.68 -11.02 -13.58
C ALA A 144 -8.61 -10.78 -12.06
N MET A 145 -9.74 -10.65 -11.37
CA MET A 145 -9.78 -10.40 -9.92
C MET A 145 -8.98 -11.42 -9.08
N GLY A 146 -8.85 -12.67 -9.55
CA GLY A 146 -8.02 -13.68 -8.89
C GLY A 146 -6.55 -13.26 -8.72
N SER A 147 -5.97 -12.55 -9.69
CA SER A 147 -4.59 -12.06 -9.58
C SER A 147 -4.47 -11.03 -8.45
N TYR A 148 -5.44 -10.12 -8.33
CA TYR A 148 -5.44 -9.14 -7.25
C TYR A 148 -5.67 -9.74 -5.86
N ILE A 149 -6.54 -10.74 -5.74
CA ILE A 149 -6.74 -11.45 -4.45
C ILE A 149 -5.42 -12.04 -3.99
N TRP A 150 -4.71 -12.75 -4.87
CA TRP A 150 -3.39 -13.31 -4.56
C TRP A 150 -2.34 -12.24 -4.30
N GLY A 151 -2.34 -11.14 -5.07
CA GLY A 151 -1.42 -10.03 -4.88
C GLY A 151 -1.56 -9.37 -3.52
N PHE A 152 -2.79 -9.12 -3.06
CA PHE A 152 -3.02 -8.56 -1.74
C PHE A 152 -2.81 -9.59 -0.61
N ALA A 153 -3.10 -10.87 -0.83
CA ALA A 153 -2.83 -11.91 0.15
C ALA A 153 -1.31 -12.09 0.36
N LEU A 154 -0.53 -12.05 -0.72
CA LEU A 154 0.93 -12.09 -0.64
C LEU A 154 1.47 -10.81 0.01
N LEU A 155 0.98 -9.62 -0.38
CA LEU A 155 1.36 -8.36 0.26
C LEU A 155 1.07 -8.39 1.77
N LEU A 156 -0.08 -8.91 2.18
CA LEU A 156 -0.45 -9.04 3.60
C LEU A 156 0.55 -9.94 4.35
N GLY A 157 0.92 -11.09 3.78
CA GLY A 157 1.93 -11.96 4.37
C GLY A 157 3.32 -11.32 4.46
N ILE A 158 3.75 -10.61 3.41
CA ILE A 158 5.02 -9.87 3.40
C ILE A 158 5.00 -8.76 4.45
N LEU A 159 3.91 -7.99 4.56
CA LEU A 159 3.77 -6.92 5.55
C LEU A 159 3.80 -7.46 6.98
N LEU A 160 3.09 -8.57 7.24
CA LEU A 160 3.14 -9.24 8.54
C LEU A 160 4.58 -9.62 8.90
N ARG A 161 5.31 -10.24 7.99
CA ARG A 161 6.72 -10.58 8.18
C ARG A 161 7.59 -9.33 8.34
N SER A 162 7.37 -8.30 7.54
CA SER A 162 8.13 -7.03 7.60
C SER A 162 8.00 -6.38 8.98
N VAL A 163 6.79 -6.35 9.55
CA VAL A 163 6.54 -5.81 10.90
C VAL A 163 7.27 -6.63 11.96
N MET A 164 7.28 -7.96 11.84
CA MET A 164 7.96 -8.83 12.80
C MET A 164 9.49 -8.71 12.76
N THR A 165 10.08 -8.31 11.63
CA THR A 165 11.54 -8.24 11.46
C THR A 165 12.11 -6.82 11.43
N GLY A 166 11.26 -5.79 11.44
CA GLY A 166 11.65 -4.39 11.29
C GLY A 166 12.12 -3.70 12.57
N SER A 167 11.41 -3.94 13.68
CA SER A 167 11.47 -3.21 14.96
C SER A 167 11.45 -1.69 14.83
#